data_AF-A0A3D3KSQ4-F1
#
_entry.id   AF-A0A3D3KSQ4-F1
#
_cell.length_a   1.000
_cell.length_b   1.000
_cell.length_c   1.000
_cell.angle_alpha   90.00
_cell.angle_beta   90.00
_cell.angle_gamma   90.00
#
_symmetry.space_group_name_H-M   'P 1'
#
loop_
_entity.id
_entity.type
_entity.pdbx_description
1 polymer ?
#
loop_
_entity_poly.entity_id
_entity_poly.type
_entity_poly.pdbx_seq_one_letter_code
_entity_poly.pdbx_strand_id
1 'polypeptide(L)'
;MAVTIENLVTSGTFSLDGGTWDVDNNVWIVGNDEECVIIDSPHDAAAIINQVRGRKVLAILLTHAHNDHIGAAREVADAVGAPIYLNPADLVLWDQVYPDAGPDRHHSDGDVFQVGGAALRTIH
;
A
#
# COMPACT_ATOMS: atom_id res chain seq x y z
N MET A 1 -12.88 -13.81 15.05
CA MET A 1 -11.41 -13.94 14.99
C MET A 1 -10.81 -12.65 15.52
N ALA A 2 -9.58 -12.66 16.03
CA ALA A 2 -8.91 -11.45 16.51
C ALA A 2 -8.29 -10.68 15.33
N VAL A 3 -8.28 -9.35 15.42
CA VAL A 3 -7.58 -8.50 14.46
C VAL A 3 -6.09 -8.53 14.78
N THR A 4 -5.26 -8.69 13.75
CA THR A 4 -3.81 -8.60 13.80
C THR A 4 -3.31 -7.39 13.02
N ILE A 5 -2.19 -6.84 13.48
CA ILE A 5 -1.41 -5.82 12.79
C ILE A 5 -0.01 -6.41 12.64
N GLU A 6 0.38 -6.66 11.40
CA GLU A 6 1.67 -7.24 11.04
C GLU A 6 2.53 -6.19 10.35
N ASN A 7 3.83 -6.24 10.61
CA ASN A 7 4.83 -5.36 10.00
C ASN A 7 5.82 -6.21 9.18
N LEU A 8 6.16 -5.71 8.01
CA LEU A 8 7.26 -6.17 7.17
C LEU A 8 8.12 -4.95 6.82
N VAL A 9 9.43 -5.13 6.76
CA VAL A 9 10.35 -4.12 6.21
C VAL A 9 10.86 -4.62 4.87
N THR A 10 10.83 -3.75 3.87
CA THR A 10 11.49 -4.00 2.57
C THR A 10 12.50 -2.88 2.30
N SER A 11 13.58 -3.22 1.62
CA SER A 11 14.66 -2.28 1.32
C SER A 11 14.73 -1.98 -0.17
N GLY A 12 15.05 -0.73 -0.50
CA GLY A 12 15.21 -0.28 -1.88
C GLY A 12 15.65 1.18 -1.91
N THR A 13 15.16 1.94 -2.89
CA THR A 13 15.64 3.31 -3.12
C THR A 13 14.51 4.33 -3.12
N PHE A 14 14.74 5.45 -2.44
CA PHE A 14 13.93 6.66 -2.54
C PHE A 14 14.62 7.67 -3.46
N SER A 15 13.89 8.28 -4.40
CA SER A 15 14.41 9.31 -5.30
C SER A 15 13.58 10.58 -5.21
N LEU A 16 14.24 11.70 -4.88
CA LEU A 16 13.62 13.03 -4.79
C LEU A 16 14.65 14.12 -5.10
N ASP A 17 14.22 15.15 -5.82
CA ASP A 17 15.03 16.34 -6.14
C ASP A 17 16.43 16.04 -6.72
N GLY A 18 16.51 14.98 -7.53
CA GLY A 18 17.75 14.54 -8.18
C GLY A 18 18.72 13.76 -7.28
N GLY A 19 18.35 13.48 -6.04
CA GLY A 19 19.03 12.54 -5.16
C GLY A 19 18.37 11.16 -5.16
N THR A 20 19.17 10.14 -4.83
CA THR A 20 18.71 8.78 -4.60
C THR A 20 19.38 8.24 -3.34
N TRP A 21 18.59 7.61 -2.46
CA TRP A 21 19.06 7.07 -1.18
C TRP A 21 18.56 5.66 -0.97
N ASP A 22 19.41 4.81 -0.40
CA ASP A 22 18.99 3.51 0.11
C ASP A 22 18.12 3.72 1.35
N VAL A 23 16.95 3.09 1.37
CA VAL A 23 15.96 3.23 2.44
C VAL A 23 15.34 1.89 2.80
N ASP A 24 14.86 1.83 4.04
CA ASP A 24 13.99 0.77 4.54
C ASP A 24 12.59 1.35 4.73
N ASN A 25 11.59 0.73 4.10
CA ASN A 25 10.19 1.15 4.22
C ASN A 25 9.37 0.06 4.92
N ASN A 26 8.49 0.51 5.79
CA ASN A 26 7.52 -0.36 6.45
C ASN A 26 6.35 -0.66 5.52
N VAL A 27 5.90 -1.91 5.57
CA VAL A 27 4.62 -2.36 5.04
C VAL A 27 3.81 -2.85 6.23
N TRP A 28 2.54 -2.45 6.30
CA TRP A 28 1.64 -2.94 7.32
C TRP A 28 0.53 -3.79 6.70
N ILE A 29 0.24 -4.92 7.33
CA ILE A 29 -0.89 -5.77 6.97
C ILE A 29 -1.83 -5.83 8.16
N VAL A 30 -3.06 -5.35 7.96
CA VAL A 30 -4.07 -5.25 9.02
C VAL A 30 -5.27 -6.09 8.64
N GLY A 31 -5.69 -7.00 9.51
CA GLY A 31 -6.84 -7.86 9.23
C GLY A 31 -6.99 -9.02 10.20
N ASN A 32 -7.51 -10.14 9.72
CA ASN A 32 -7.63 -11.39 10.48
C ASN A 32 -7.11 -12.56 9.62
N ASP A 33 -7.50 -13.80 9.94
CA ASP A 33 -7.04 -15.00 9.21
C ASP A 33 -7.70 -15.18 7.82
N GLU A 34 -8.74 -14.41 7.50
CA GLU A 34 -9.52 -14.52 6.24
C GLU A 34 -9.25 -13.36 5.28
N GLU A 35 -9.17 -12.13 5.80
CA GLU A 35 -9.04 -10.91 5.00
C GLU A 35 -8.08 -9.90 5.63
N CYS A 36 -7.51 -9.04 4.79
CA CYS A 36 -6.64 -7.96 5.22
C CYS A 36 -6.66 -6.76 4.27
N VAL A 37 -6.07 -5.66 4.74
CA VAL A 37 -5.61 -4.55 3.90
C VAL A 37 -4.09 -4.46 3.99
N ILE A 38 -3.48 -3.96 2.93
CA ILE A 38 -2.06 -3.64 2.88
C ILE A 38 -1.93 -2.11 2.96
N ILE A 39 -1.03 -1.61 3.80
CA ILE A 39 -0.68 -0.19 3.88
C ILE A 39 0.73 -0.04 3.33
N ASP A 40 0.85 0.75 2.27
CA ASP A 40 2.02 0.93 1.40
C ASP A 40 2.52 -0.35 0.71
N SER A 41 3.15 -0.19 -0.46
CA SER A 41 3.70 -1.29 -1.25
C SER A 41 5.01 -0.83 -1.92
N PRO A 42 6.09 -0.74 -1.13
CA PRO A 42 7.36 -0.10 -1.48
C PRO A 42 8.20 -0.89 -2.50
N HIS A 43 9.00 -1.87 -2.06
CA HIS A 43 10.12 -2.39 -2.88
C HIS A 43 9.98 -3.87 -3.28
N ASP A 44 9.69 -4.77 -2.33
CA ASP A 44 9.69 -6.23 -2.58
C ASP A 44 8.26 -6.78 -2.68
N ALA A 45 7.71 -6.77 -3.90
CA ALA A 45 6.37 -7.27 -4.17
C ALA A 45 6.18 -8.72 -3.70
N ALA A 46 7.17 -9.59 -3.95
CA ALA A 46 7.10 -10.99 -3.58
C ALA A 46 7.03 -11.19 -2.07
N ALA A 47 7.85 -10.45 -1.29
CA ALA A 47 7.78 -10.48 0.17
C ALA A 47 6.41 -10.01 0.70
N ILE A 48 5.87 -8.93 0.11
CA ILE A 48 4.55 -8.40 0.48
C ILE A 48 3.45 -9.42 0.20
N ILE A 49 3.42 -10.00 -1.00
CA ILE A 49 2.44 -11.02 -1.41
C ILE A 49 2.55 -12.26 -0.51
N ASN A 50 3.76 -12.70 -0.18
CA ASN A 50 3.97 -13.83 0.72
C ASN A 50 3.47 -13.54 2.15
N GLN A 51 3.63 -12.32 2.65
CA GLN A 51 3.15 -11.92 3.99
C GLN A 51 1.62 -11.92 4.08
N VAL A 52 0.90 -11.72 2.97
CA VAL A 52 -0.57 -11.86 2.91
C VAL A 52 -1.02 -13.29 3.23
N ARG A 53 -0.19 -14.32 2.97
CA ARG A 53 -0.48 -15.73 3.30
C ARG A 53 -1.82 -16.24 2.73
N GLY A 54 -2.20 -15.77 1.54
CA GLY A 54 -3.43 -16.19 0.85
C GLY A 54 -4.73 -15.59 1.39
N ARG A 55 -4.67 -14.68 2.37
CA ARG A 55 -5.84 -13.90 2.82
C ARG A 55 -6.39 -13.06 1.68
N LYS A 56 -7.71 -12.80 1.71
CA LYS A 56 -8.34 -11.88 0.77
C LYS A 56 -7.88 -10.45 1.06
N VAL A 57 -7.15 -9.84 0.12
CA VAL A 57 -6.79 -8.43 0.24
C VAL A 57 -7.98 -7.58 -0.21
N LEU A 58 -8.48 -6.72 0.67
CA LEU A 58 -9.62 -5.86 0.38
C LEU A 58 -9.21 -4.56 -0.33
N ALA A 59 -8.03 -4.05 0.02
CA ALA A 59 -7.48 -2.81 -0.51
C ALA A 59 -5.97 -2.73 -0.25
N ILE A 60 -5.29 -2.01 -1.14
CA ILE A 60 -3.96 -1.46 -0.89
C ILE A 60 -4.16 0.04 -0.63
N LEU A 61 -3.84 0.48 0.59
CA LEU A 61 -4.02 1.85 1.05
C LEU A 61 -2.65 2.54 1.05
N LEU A 62 -2.46 3.51 0.16
CA LEU A 62 -1.20 4.23 0.07
C LEU A 62 -1.23 5.46 0.97
N THR A 63 -0.21 5.62 1.81
CA THR A 63 -0.11 6.78 2.69
C THR A 63 0.14 8.06 1.90
N HIS A 64 0.98 7.97 0.86
CA HIS A 64 1.28 9.00 -0.13
C HIS A 64 2.00 8.35 -1.34
N ALA A 65 2.35 9.12 -2.37
CA ALA A 65 2.86 8.58 -3.64
C ALA A 65 4.36 8.77 -3.91
N HIS A 66 5.21 8.95 -2.89
CA HIS A 66 6.66 8.84 -3.14
C HIS A 66 7.02 7.43 -3.64
N ASN A 67 8.04 7.36 -4.49
CA ASN A 67 8.39 6.13 -5.21
C ASN A 67 8.77 4.97 -4.28
N ASP A 68 9.31 5.28 -3.11
CA ASP A 68 9.66 4.30 -2.07
C ASP A 68 8.47 3.81 -1.25
N HIS A 69 7.27 4.34 -1.45
CA HIS A 69 6.03 3.83 -0.84
C HIS A 69 5.15 3.08 -1.83
N ILE A 70 5.27 3.39 -3.13
CA ILE A 70 4.39 2.87 -4.17
C ILE A 70 5.06 1.94 -5.17
N GLY A 71 6.39 1.78 -5.14
CA GLY A 71 7.16 1.15 -6.23
C GLY A 71 6.66 -0.23 -6.67
N ALA A 72 6.17 -1.03 -5.73
CA ALA A 72 5.63 -2.37 -5.95
C ALA A 72 4.08 -2.42 -6.00
N ALA A 73 3.39 -1.28 -5.84
CA ALA A 73 1.94 -1.25 -5.63
C ALA A 73 1.14 -1.90 -6.76
N ARG A 74 1.49 -1.65 -8.04
CA ARG A 74 0.78 -2.27 -9.17
C ARG A 74 1.03 -3.78 -9.26
N GLU A 75 2.27 -4.23 -9.08
CA GLU A 75 2.60 -5.66 -9.08
C GLU A 75 1.86 -6.40 -7.97
N VAL A 76 1.84 -5.83 -6.76
CA VAL A 76 1.09 -6.39 -5.62
C VAL A 76 -0.41 -6.40 -5.93
N ALA A 77 -0.97 -5.31 -6.43
CA ALA A 77 -2.39 -5.20 -6.76
C ALA A 77 -2.83 -6.26 -7.77
N ASP A 78 -2.07 -6.43 -8.86
CA ASP A 78 -2.35 -7.41 -9.91
C ASP A 78 -2.29 -8.85 -9.37
N ALA A 79 -1.31 -9.14 -8.49
CA ALA A 79 -1.13 -10.46 -7.91
C ALA A 79 -2.24 -10.84 -6.90
N VAL A 80 -2.71 -9.89 -6.09
CA VAL A 80 -3.70 -10.15 -5.03
C VAL A 80 -5.14 -9.83 -5.45
N GLY A 81 -5.33 -9.14 -6.59
CA GLY A 81 -6.64 -8.78 -7.13
C GLY A 81 -7.38 -7.71 -6.30
N ALA A 82 -6.64 -6.77 -5.70
CA ALA A 82 -7.20 -5.73 -4.83
C ALA A 82 -6.99 -4.31 -5.39
N PRO A 83 -7.94 -3.40 -5.18
CA PRO A 83 -7.82 -2.02 -5.64
C PRO A 83 -6.80 -1.22 -4.81
N ILE A 84 -6.07 -0.34 -5.49
CA ILE A 84 -5.21 0.67 -4.90
C ILE A 84 -6.04 1.93 -4.60
N TYR A 85 -5.94 2.42 -3.36
CA TYR A 85 -6.47 3.71 -2.95
C TYR A 85 -5.33 4.70 -2.71
N LEU A 86 -5.48 5.91 -3.24
CA LEU A 86 -4.53 7.02 -3.07
C LEU A 86 -5.27 8.35 -2.92
N ASN A 87 -4.75 9.27 -2.11
CA ASN A 87 -5.25 10.64 -2.06
C ASN A 87 -5.01 11.36 -3.41
N PRO A 88 -6.00 12.06 -4.01
CA PRO A 88 -5.82 12.77 -5.28
C PRO A 88 -4.73 13.84 -5.29
N ALA A 89 -4.34 14.38 -4.13
CA ALA A 89 -3.26 15.37 -4.01
C ALA A 89 -1.89 14.81 -4.44
N ASP A 90 -1.73 13.49 -4.43
CA ASP A 90 -0.47 12.80 -4.74
C ASP A 90 -0.38 12.30 -6.18
N LEU A 91 -1.37 12.60 -7.04
CA LEU A 91 -1.40 12.12 -8.43
C LEU A 91 -0.16 12.54 -9.24
N VAL A 92 0.39 13.73 -8.97
CA VAL A 92 1.61 14.21 -9.65
C VAL A 92 2.81 13.32 -9.38
N LEU A 93 2.94 12.77 -8.16
CA LEU A 93 4.02 11.84 -7.81
C LEU A 93 3.71 10.43 -8.32
N TRP A 94 2.45 10.01 -8.24
CA TRP A 94 2.00 8.73 -8.80
C TRP A 94 2.34 8.60 -10.29
N ASP A 95 2.03 9.62 -11.09
CA ASP A 95 2.26 9.62 -12.54
C ASP A 95 3.76 9.54 -12.91
N GLN A 96 4.67 9.87 -11.99
CA GLN A 96 6.11 9.71 -12.22
C GLN A 96 6.56 8.25 -12.16
N VAL A 97 5.82 7.40 -11.43
CA VAL A 97 6.11 5.97 -11.29
C VAL A 97 5.23 5.14 -12.24
N TYR A 98 3.96 5.51 -12.40
CA TYR A 98 2.96 4.77 -13.16
C TYR A 98 2.26 5.68 -14.21
N PRO A 99 2.96 6.19 -15.23
CA PRO A 99 2.43 7.18 -16.17
C PRO A 99 1.25 6.68 -17.01
N ASP A 100 1.14 5.35 -17.17
CA ASP A 100 0.13 4.71 -18.04
C ASP A 100 -1.06 4.12 -17.26
N ALA A 101 -1.08 4.23 -15.93
CA ALA A 101 -2.11 3.64 -15.09
C ALA A 101 -2.36 4.46 -13.81
N GLY A 102 -3.55 5.01 -13.66
CA GLY A 102 -3.97 5.67 -12.42
C GLY A 102 -4.19 4.69 -11.24
N PRO A 103 -4.30 5.20 -10.00
CA PRO A 103 -4.82 4.40 -8.90
C PRO A 103 -6.27 3.99 -9.18
N ASP A 104 -6.72 2.88 -8.59
CA ASP A 104 -8.06 2.36 -8.89
C ASP A 104 -9.16 3.19 -8.19
N ARG A 105 -8.85 3.75 -7.02
CA ARG A 105 -9.77 4.51 -6.18
C ARG A 105 -9.05 5.63 -5.42
N HIS A 106 -9.85 6.53 -4.85
CA HIS A 106 -9.36 7.61 -4.00
C HIS A 106 -9.86 7.45 -2.57
N HIS A 107 -9.03 7.86 -1.61
CA HIS A 107 -9.46 8.08 -0.22
C HIS A 107 -9.36 9.56 0.15
N SER A 108 -10.20 9.98 1.09
CA SER A 108 -10.31 11.33 1.64
C SER A 108 -10.29 11.30 3.16
N ASP A 109 -10.19 12.50 3.77
CA ASP A 109 -10.17 12.62 5.22
C ASP A 109 -11.45 12.07 5.83
N GLY A 110 -11.30 11.26 6.89
CA GLY A 110 -12.43 10.63 7.56
C GLY A 110 -13.01 9.39 6.87
N ASP A 111 -12.51 8.98 5.70
CA ASP A 111 -12.91 7.69 5.09
C ASP A 111 -12.60 6.53 6.05
N VAL A 112 -13.49 5.52 6.05
CA VAL A 112 -13.39 4.37 6.93
C VAL A 112 -13.35 3.06 6.15
N PHE A 113 -12.32 2.26 6.39
CA PHE A 113 -12.13 0.92 5.84
C PHE A 113 -12.41 -0.12 6.93
N GLN A 114 -13.38 -1.01 6.67
CA GLN A 114 -13.69 -2.13 7.55
C GLN A 114 -12.85 -3.34 7.14
N VAL A 115 -12.17 -3.96 8.09
CA VAL A 115 -11.33 -5.14 7.84
C VAL A 115 -11.20 -6.00 9.09
N GLY A 116 -11.47 -7.28 8.98
CA GLY A 116 -11.22 -8.25 10.05
C GLY A 116 -12.00 -8.01 11.35
N GLY A 117 -13.01 -7.15 11.35
CA GLY A 117 -13.74 -6.69 12.54
C GLY A 117 -13.21 -5.39 13.17
N ALA A 118 -12.22 -4.73 12.56
CA ALA A 118 -11.74 -3.39 12.90
C ALA A 118 -12.14 -2.35 11.85
N ALA A 119 -12.01 -1.08 12.23
CA ALA A 119 -12.19 0.08 11.37
C ALA A 119 -10.89 0.89 11.33
N LEU A 120 -10.37 1.14 10.13
CA LEU A 120 -9.26 2.07 9.89
C LEU A 120 -9.86 3.38 9.37
N ARG A 121 -9.42 4.51 9.93
CA ARG A 121 -9.88 5.84 9.52
C ARG A 121 -8.72 6.63 8.94
N THR A 122 -8.92 7.17 7.74
CA THR A 122 -7.98 8.08 7.09
C THR A 122 -7.92 9.43 7.81
N ILE A 123 -6.71 9.97 7.97
CA ILE A 123 -6.45 11.32 8.50
C ILE A 123 -5.44 11.98 7.57
N HIS A 124 -5.76 13.17 7.05
CA HIS A 124 -4.88 13.96 6.19
C HIS A 124 -4.28 15.18 6.89
#